data_AF-A0A3N4KN71-F1
#
_entry.id   AF-A0A3N4KN71-F1
#
_cell.length_a   1.000
_cell.length_b   1.000
_cell.length_c   1.000
_cell.angle_alpha   90.00
_cell.angle_beta   90.00
_cell.angle_gamma   90.00
#
_symmetry.space_group_name_H-M   'P 1'
#
loop_
_entity.id
_entity.type
_entity.pdbx_description
1 polymer ?
#
loop_
_entity_poly.entity_id
_entity_poly.type
_entity_poly.pdbx_seq_one_letter_code
_entity_poly.pdbx_strand_id
1 'polypeptide(L)'
;MTLKRANSHLRPLALANMILQRDNLRLDQTCLIFRYLYKYYSGLTQVEPIDIVKVSTSAIASLQKRWQKSDQWIMILSTILNPFEQPMPMPNDKVNLVPFNRRLQQLQPFHLASLVSKVYKELFQEYSPDIIPAFLSYFTYSVPFDTESFCTTVAVYRNQAQRNNIQPNLSSLWYLLLEIPELRHLSQLALQLFAVIPNSGSCERAFSQFGIIHNKLRNRLNSEKTTTLAKVKAHSKKQTSNNYPNSGSQAGQGLNLRKRLYETERSLSESFQVNSQQIPGADLDEESLLTPEDFESQAVRWLGDIARGDENPIGLEEENTL
;
A
#
# COMPACT_ATOMS: atom_id res chain seq x y z
N MET A 1 -5.47 -33.10 -1.58
CA MET A 1 -5.87 -31.68 -1.63
C MET A 1 -6.91 -31.48 -2.72
N THR A 2 -8.12 -30.98 -2.43
CA THR A 2 -9.12 -30.66 -3.47
C THR A 2 -8.77 -29.35 -4.17
N LEU A 3 -9.07 -29.23 -5.47
CA LEU A 3 -8.75 -28.06 -6.29
C LEU A 3 -9.28 -26.74 -5.68
N LYS A 4 -10.47 -26.80 -5.07
CA LYS A 4 -11.12 -25.66 -4.39
C LYS A 4 -10.31 -25.16 -3.20
N ARG A 5 -9.73 -26.06 -2.39
CA ARG A 5 -8.88 -25.73 -1.24
C ARG A 5 -7.49 -25.24 -1.66
N ALA A 6 -6.94 -25.79 -2.75
CA ALA A 6 -5.71 -25.24 -3.33
C ALA A 6 -5.90 -23.79 -3.80
N ASN A 7 -7.01 -23.52 -4.48
CA ASN A 7 -7.33 -22.18 -4.96
C ASN A 7 -7.49 -21.16 -3.81
N SER A 8 -8.13 -21.54 -2.69
CA SER A 8 -8.29 -20.63 -1.54
C SER A 8 -6.96 -20.21 -0.91
N HIS A 9 -5.95 -21.09 -0.88
CA HIS A 9 -4.64 -20.75 -0.31
C HIS A 9 -3.71 -20.02 -1.29
N LEU A 10 -3.96 -20.10 -2.59
CA LEU A 10 -3.22 -19.36 -3.62
C LEU A 10 -3.77 -17.94 -3.84
N ARG A 11 -5.06 -17.73 -3.55
CA ARG A 11 -5.73 -16.43 -3.73
C ARG A 11 -5.01 -15.26 -3.03
N PRO A 12 -4.58 -15.36 -1.76
CA PRO A 12 -3.81 -14.30 -1.10
C PRO A 12 -2.52 -13.90 -1.85
N LEU A 13 -1.79 -14.88 -2.38
CA LEU A 13 -0.60 -14.63 -3.19
C LEU A 13 -0.93 -13.98 -4.53
N ALA A 14 -2.03 -14.40 -5.16
CA ALA A 14 -2.47 -13.80 -6.42
C ALA A 14 -2.85 -12.31 -6.20
N LEU A 15 -3.61 -12.00 -5.15
CA LEU A 15 -3.96 -10.63 -4.77
C LEU A 15 -2.71 -9.80 -4.46
N ALA A 16 -1.80 -10.32 -3.64
CA ALA A 16 -0.55 -9.67 -3.32
C ALA A 16 0.27 -9.37 -4.59
N ASN A 17 0.43 -10.35 -5.48
CA ASN A 17 1.15 -10.15 -6.74
C ASN A 17 0.51 -9.08 -7.62
N MET A 18 -0.82 -9.04 -7.69
CA MET A 18 -1.52 -8.00 -8.42
C MET A 18 -1.25 -6.60 -7.86
N ILE A 19 -1.29 -6.44 -6.54
CA ILE A 19 -1.02 -5.16 -5.89
C ILE A 19 0.44 -4.75 -6.09
N LEU A 20 1.38 -5.70 -5.90
CA LEU A 20 2.82 -5.48 -6.02
C LEU A 20 3.28 -5.10 -7.44
N GLN A 21 2.45 -5.33 -8.46
CA GLN A 21 2.78 -4.97 -9.86
C GLN A 21 2.20 -3.61 -10.29
N ARG A 22 1.53 -2.88 -9.40
CA ARG A 22 0.87 -1.61 -9.73
C ARG A 22 1.85 -0.45 -9.93
N ASP A 23 1.50 0.47 -10.83
CA ASP A 23 2.28 1.69 -11.09
C ASP A 23 2.31 2.65 -9.88
N ASN A 24 1.29 2.61 -9.03
CA ASN A 24 1.15 3.44 -7.84
C ASN A 24 1.33 2.65 -6.53
N LEU A 25 2.08 1.56 -6.58
CA LEU A 25 2.46 0.82 -5.38
C LEU A 25 3.36 1.68 -4.50
N ARG A 26 3.06 1.72 -3.20
CA ARG A 26 3.88 2.42 -2.20
C ARG A 26 4.61 1.45 -1.27
N LEU A 27 5.65 1.94 -0.61
CA LEU A 27 6.45 1.17 0.36
C LEU A 27 5.61 0.67 1.55
N ASP A 28 4.68 1.47 2.06
CA ASP A 28 3.79 1.10 3.18
C ASP A 28 2.90 -0.09 2.81
N GLN A 29 2.30 -0.07 1.62
CA GLN A 29 1.48 -1.17 1.11
C GLN A 29 2.31 -2.45 0.98
N THR A 30 3.56 -2.35 0.56
CA THR A 30 4.47 -3.51 0.44
C THR A 30 4.70 -4.14 1.82
N CYS A 31 4.98 -3.32 2.85
CA CYS A 31 5.12 -3.79 4.22
C CYS A 31 3.86 -4.49 4.73
N LEU A 32 2.69 -3.90 4.49
CA LEU A 32 1.39 -4.44 4.91
C LEU A 32 1.06 -5.77 4.21
N ILE A 33 1.42 -5.91 2.93
CA ILE A 33 1.28 -7.17 2.18
C ILE A 33 2.17 -8.26 2.78
N PHE A 34 3.43 -7.95 3.11
CA PHE A 34 4.31 -8.92 3.79
C PHE A 34 3.73 -9.38 5.13
N ARG A 35 3.26 -8.43 5.95
CA ARG A 35 2.60 -8.73 7.22
C ARG A 35 1.39 -9.65 7.02
N TYR A 36 0.51 -9.31 6.08
CA TYR A 36 -0.69 -10.08 5.81
C TYR A 36 -0.38 -11.51 5.38
N LEU A 37 0.48 -11.69 4.37
CA LEU A 37 0.84 -13.01 3.87
C LEU A 37 1.48 -13.85 4.97
N TYR A 38 2.36 -13.24 5.78
CA TYR A 38 2.98 -13.93 6.91
C TYR A 38 1.95 -14.39 7.93
N LYS A 39 1.02 -13.52 8.33
CA LYS A 39 -0.06 -13.85 9.29
C LYS A 39 -0.98 -14.93 8.73
N TYR A 40 -1.38 -14.81 7.47
CA TYR A 40 -2.25 -15.77 6.79
C TYR A 40 -1.63 -17.17 6.80
N TYR A 41 -0.41 -17.33 6.28
CA TYR A 41 0.24 -18.65 6.22
C TYR A 41 0.62 -19.18 7.61
N SER A 42 0.96 -18.31 8.56
CA SER A 42 1.19 -18.74 9.94
C SER A 42 -0.08 -19.30 10.57
N GLY A 43 -1.24 -18.68 10.36
CA GLY A 43 -2.52 -19.22 10.82
C GLY A 43 -2.84 -20.61 10.25
N LEU A 44 -2.54 -20.83 8.97
CA LEU A 44 -2.74 -22.15 8.34
C LEU A 44 -1.87 -23.25 8.95
N THR A 45 -0.70 -22.93 9.53
CA THR A 45 0.12 -23.95 10.20
C THR A 45 -0.50 -24.52 11.48
N GLN A 46 -1.50 -23.83 12.05
CA GLN A 46 -2.13 -24.24 13.31
C GLN A 46 -3.42 -25.04 13.10
N VAL A 47 -4.13 -24.82 11.99
CA VAL A 47 -5.53 -25.27 11.81
C VAL A 47 -5.70 -26.32 10.71
N GLU A 48 -4.80 -26.40 9.73
CA GLU A 48 -5.01 -27.21 8.52
C GLU A 48 -4.30 -28.57 8.51
N PRO A 49 -4.70 -29.51 7.63
CA PRO A 49 -4.05 -30.82 7.46
C PRO A 49 -2.57 -30.72 7.08
N ILE A 50 -1.80 -31.78 7.37
CA ILE A 50 -0.33 -31.81 7.27
C ILE A 50 0.25 -31.37 5.91
N ASP A 51 -0.46 -31.65 4.81
CA ASP A 51 -0.03 -31.25 3.47
C ASP A 51 -0.07 -29.73 3.28
N ILE A 52 -1.07 -29.06 3.85
CA ILE A 52 -1.20 -27.60 3.83
C ILE A 52 -0.15 -26.97 4.73
N VAL A 53 0.07 -27.55 5.92
CA VAL A 53 1.13 -27.09 6.84
C VAL A 53 2.48 -27.07 6.13
N LYS A 54 2.85 -28.11 5.37
CA LYS A 54 4.11 -28.14 4.61
C LYS A 54 4.22 -27.00 3.59
N VAL A 55 3.15 -26.73 2.83
CA VAL A 55 3.12 -25.65 1.84
C VAL A 55 3.21 -24.28 2.53
N SER A 56 2.45 -24.08 3.60
CA SER A 56 2.45 -22.83 4.40
C SER A 56 3.81 -22.55 5.01
N THR A 57 4.47 -23.56 5.59
CA THR A 57 5.84 -23.42 6.12
C THR A 57 6.83 -23.03 5.02
N SER A 58 6.70 -23.60 3.83
CA SER A 58 7.53 -23.25 2.67
C SER A 58 7.28 -21.82 2.18
N ALA A 59 6.00 -21.39 2.20
CA ALA A 59 5.62 -20.01 1.88
C ALA A 59 6.19 -19.02 2.90
N ILE A 60 6.10 -19.32 4.21
CA ILE A 60 6.68 -18.53 5.29
C ILE A 60 8.20 -18.40 5.12
N ALA A 61 8.91 -19.51 4.89
CA ALA A 61 10.35 -19.49 4.66
C ALA A 61 10.73 -18.62 3.45
N SER A 62 9.93 -18.69 2.38
CA SER A 62 10.12 -17.85 1.19
C SER A 62 9.89 -16.36 1.47
N LEU A 63 8.86 -16.03 2.25
CA LEU A 63 8.57 -14.65 2.68
C LEU A 63 9.69 -14.10 3.55
N GLN A 64 10.14 -14.86 4.56
CA GLN A 64 11.25 -14.47 5.44
C GLN A 64 12.53 -14.22 4.65
N LYS A 65 12.87 -15.11 3.71
CA LYS A 65 14.05 -14.95 2.84
C LYS A 65 13.98 -13.69 1.98
N ARG A 66 12.80 -13.33 1.47
CA ARG A 66 12.60 -12.09 0.70
C ARG A 66 12.69 -10.86 1.60
N TRP A 67 12.03 -10.90 2.76
CA TRP A 67 12.08 -9.82 3.74
C TRP A 67 13.52 -9.52 4.18
N GLN A 68 14.34 -10.54 4.46
CA GLN A 68 15.76 -10.37 4.82
C GLN A 68 16.60 -9.67 3.76
N LYS A 69 16.23 -9.78 2.49
CA LYS A 69 16.95 -9.16 1.36
C LYS A 69 16.41 -7.79 0.96
N SER A 70 15.29 -7.38 1.56
CA SER A 70 14.62 -6.13 1.22
C SER A 70 15.12 -4.97 2.08
N ASP A 71 14.88 -3.75 1.63
CA ASP A 71 15.12 -2.53 2.42
C ASP A 71 14.03 -2.38 3.50
N GLN A 72 14.12 -3.20 4.54
CA GLN A 72 13.10 -3.33 5.59
C GLN A 72 12.79 -1.99 6.25
N TRP A 73 13.82 -1.21 6.54
CA TRP A 73 13.70 0.01 7.32
C TRP A 73 12.90 1.10 6.62
N ILE A 74 13.08 1.30 5.32
CA ILE A 74 12.30 2.30 4.57
C ILE A 74 10.83 1.88 4.47
N MET A 75 10.54 0.57 4.37
CA MET A 75 9.18 0.03 4.37
C MET A 75 8.50 0.16 5.74
N ILE A 76 9.26 -0.08 6.83
CA ILE A 76 8.76 0.13 8.19
C ILE A 76 8.49 1.60 8.44
N LEU A 77 9.43 2.49 8.10
CA LEU A 77 9.27 3.93 8.26
C LEU A 77 8.10 4.48 7.44
N SER A 78 7.95 4.08 6.18
CA SER A 78 6.81 4.52 5.36
C SER A 78 5.47 4.08 5.97
N THR A 79 5.43 2.91 6.63
CA THR A 79 4.23 2.41 7.30
C THR A 79 3.91 3.20 8.57
N ILE A 80 4.94 3.51 9.38
CA ILE A 80 4.78 4.36 10.59
C ILE A 80 4.29 5.75 10.18
N LEU A 81 4.90 6.34 9.14
CA LEU A 81 4.53 7.65 8.60
C LEU A 81 3.22 7.66 7.80
N ASN A 82 2.50 6.53 7.72
CA ASN A 82 1.17 6.50 7.14
C ASN A 82 0.10 6.69 8.24
N PRO A 83 -0.46 7.90 8.41
CA PRO A 83 -1.46 8.17 9.46
C PRO A 83 -2.79 7.45 9.22
N PHE A 84 -3.06 6.98 8.00
CA PHE A 84 -4.30 6.26 7.69
C PHE A 84 -4.28 4.80 8.15
N GLU A 85 -3.10 4.23 8.38
CA GLU A 85 -2.93 2.87 8.92
C GLU A 85 -2.89 2.87 10.45
N GLN A 86 -2.87 4.05 11.06
CA GLN A 86 -2.86 4.19 12.50
C GLN A 86 -4.28 4.23 13.07
N PRO A 87 -4.51 3.56 14.21
CA PRO A 87 -5.71 3.80 14.98
C PRO A 87 -5.70 5.26 15.44
N MET A 88 -6.90 5.85 15.55
CA MET A 88 -7.02 7.17 16.15
C MET A 88 -6.48 7.09 17.59
N PRO A 89 -5.65 8.05 18.05
CA PRO A 89 -5.10 8.00 19.39
C PRO A 89 -6.23 7.94 20.40
N MET A 90 -6.29 6.83 21.13
CA MET A 90 -7.18 6.68 22.27
C MET A 90 -6.52 7.39 23.48
N PRO A 91 -7.28 7.87 24.47
CA PRO A 91 -6.72 8.60 25.62
C PRO A 91 -5.56 7.90 26.34
N ASN A 92 -5.53 6.55 26.28
CA ASN A 92 -4.50 5.71 26.90
C ASN A 92 -3.49 5.12 25.90
N ASP A 93 -3.62 5.44 24.62
CA ASP A 93 -2.78 4.88 23.55
C ASP A 93 -2.04 5.99 22.81
N LYS A 94 -0.87 6.35 23.34
CA LYS A 94 -0.07 7.50 22.90
C LYS A 94 1.05 7.12 21.93
N VAL A 95 1.06 5.94 21.33
CA VAL A 95 2.18 5.50 20.47
C VAL A 95 1.72 4.96 19.13
N ASN A 96 2.26 5.57 18.06
CA ASN A 96 2.08 5.20 16.67
C ASN A 96 2.99 4.01 16.31
N LEU A 97 2.53 2.79 16.63
CA LEU A 97 3.23 1.55 16.33
C LEU A 97 2.36 0.51 15.63
N VAL A 98 1.10 0.78 15.34
CA VAL A 98 0.30 -0.14 14.51
C VAL A 98 0.86 -0.05 13.09
N PRO A 99 1.10 -1.16 12.39
CA PRO A 99 0.70 -2.54 12.66
C PRO A 99 1.72 -3.44 13.39
N PHE A 100 2.78 -2.86 13.96
CA PHE A 100 3.90 -3.58 14.54
C PHE A 100 3.72 -3.95 16.01
N ASN A 101 4.44 -4.99 16.45
CA ASN A 101 4.47 -5.40 17.84
C ASN A 101 5.31 -4.42 18.67
N ARG A 102 4.66 -3.74 19.63
CA ARG A 102 5.27 -2.71 20.49
C ARG A 102 6.36 -3.24 21.42
N ARG A 103 6.35 -4.54 21.69
CA ARG A 103 7.34 -5.21 22.55
C ARG A 103 8.67 -5.46 21.84
N LEU A 104 8.76 -5.19 20.54
CA LEU A 104 10.02 -5.35 19.80
C LEU A 104 11.02 -4.25 20.19
N GLN A 105 12.17 -4.66 20.73
CA GLN A 105 13.25 -3.75 21.14
C GLN A 105 13.79 -2.90 19.96
N GLN A 106 13.73 -3.43 18.75
CA GLN A 106 14.17 -2.75 17.54
C GLN A 106 13.24 -1.61 17.11
N LEU A 107 12.00 -1.58 17.62
CA LEU A 107 10.99 -0.56 17.33
C LEU A 107 10.80 0.41 18.50
N GLN A 108 11.77 0.47 19.43
CA GLN A 108 11.76 1.47 20.49
C GLN A 108 12.00 2.88 19.90
N PRO A 109 11.41 3.94 20.50
CA PRO A 109 11.45 5.30 19.96
C PRO A 109 12.88 5.78 19.64
N PHE A 110 13.85 5.45 20.50
CA PHE A 110 15.25 5.82 20.32
C PHE A 110 15.86 5.22 19.04
N HIS A 111 15.65 3.93 18.79
CA HIS A 111 16.14 3.26 17.58
C HIS A 111 15.49 3.82 16.33
N LEU A 112 14.18 4.07 16.38
CA LEU A 112 13.44 4.67 15.26
C LEU A 112 13.88 6.11 14.98
N ALA A 113 14.10 6.93 16.00
CA ALA A 113 14.61 8.29 15.84
C ALA A 113 16.01 8.32 15.19
N SER A 114 16.91 7.43 15.63
CA SER A 114 18.24 7.28 15.00
C SER A 114 18.13 6.86 13.54
N LEU A 115 17.23 5.91 13.24
CA LEU A 115 16.97 5.44 11.89
C LEU A 115 16.42 6.54 10.99
N VAL A 116 15.44 7.31 11.46
CA VAL A 116 14.85 8.44 10.71
C VAL A 116 15.92 9.47 10.35
N SER A 117 16.76 9.84 11.32
CA SER A 117 17.88 10.77 11.08
C SER A 117 18.87 10.21 10.06
N LYS A 118 19.21 8.92 10.16
CA LYS A 118 20.10 8.25 9.20
C LYS A 118 19.52 8.25 7.79
N VAL A 119 18.27 7.82 7.63
CA VAL A 119 17.61 7.73 6.31
C VAL A 119 17.47 9.12 5.69
N TYR A 120 17.13 10.13 6.49
CA TYR A 120 17.08 11.51 5.99
C TYR A 120 18.44 11.98 5.48
N LYS A 121 19.49 11.78 6.28
CA LYS A 121 20.87 12.13 5.88
C LYS A 121 21.30 11.43 4.60
N GLU A 122 20.95 10.16 4.44
CA GLU A 122 21.29 9.39 3.23
C GLU A 122 20.54 9.88 2.00
N LEU A 123 19.26 10.25 2.12
CA LEU A 123 18.43 10.71 1.00
C LEU A 123 18.72 12.15 0.58
N PHE A 124 18.92 13.04 1.54
CA PHE A 124 19.06 14.49 1.29
C PHE A 124 20.49 15.00 1.37
N GLN A 125 21.44 14.16 1.80
CA GLN A 125 22.84 14.54 2.03
C GLN A 125 23.00 15.71 3.03
N GLU A 126 22.01 15.89 3.91
CA GLU A 126 21.92 17.00 4.86
C GLU A 126 21.61 16.48 6.28
N TYR A 127 22.07 17.21 7.30
CA TYR A 127 21.69 16.97 8.68
C TYR A 127 20.56 17.92 9.08
N SER A 128 19.45 17.35 9.56
CA SER A 128 18.34 18.12 10.13
C SER A 128 18.33 17.97 11.66
N PRO A 129 18.47 19.05 12.44
CA PRO A 129 18.26 18.98 13.89
C PRO A 129 16.79 18.71 14.26
N ASP A 130 15.85 19.18 13.44
CA ASP A 130 14.42 19.16 13.78
C ASP A 130 13.72 17.83 13.49
N ILE A 131 14.35 16.92 12.74
CA ILE A 131 13.69 15.70 12.27
C ILE A 131 13.39 14.72 13.39
N ILE A 132 14.29 14.61 14.38
CA ILE A 132 14.10 13.73 15.53
C ILE A 132 12.95 14.26 16.41
N PRO A 133 12.94 15.54 16.85
CA PRO A 133 11.81 16.11 17.55
C PRO A 133 10.48 15.95 16.81
N ALA A 134 10.44 16.30 15.52
CA ALA A 134 9.23 16.17 14.69
C ALA A 134 8.74 14.72 14.62
N PHE A 135 9.65 13.77 14.39
CA PHE A 135 9.33 12.35 14.33
C PHE A 135 8.79 11.85 15.68
N LEU A 136 9.44 12.22 16.79
CA LEU A 136 8.98 11.81 18.11
C LEU A 136 7.60 12.39 18.41
N SER A 137 7.35 13.67 18.10
CA SER A 137 6.02 14.27 18.25
C SER A 137 4.96 13.54 17.45
N TYR A 138 5.25 13.18 16.19
CA TYR A 138 4.35 12.37 15.37
C TYR A 138 4.14 10.97 15.96
N PHE A 139 5.23 10.35 16.41
CA PHE A 139 5.23 9.00 16.96
C PHE A 139 4.45 8.91 18.28
N THR A 140 4.45 9.97 19.09
CA THR A 140 3.78 10.03 20.39
C THR A 140 2.45 10.80 20.38
N TYR A 141 1.93 11.17 19.21
CA TYR A 141 0.74 12.04 19.07
C TYR A 141 0.80 13.30 19.94
N SER A 142 1.98 13.89 20.03
CA SER A 142 2.22 15.15 20.74
C SER A 142 2.10 16.33 19.78
N VAL A 143 1.87 17.53 20.30
CA VAL A 143 1.73 18.76 19.50
C VAL A 143 2.86 18.85 18.46
N PRO A 144 2.56 19.11 17.17
CA PRO A 144 1.26 19.48 16.59
C PRO A 144 0.39 18.31 16.06
N PHE A 145 0.75 17.06 16.35
CA PHE A 145 0.05 15.86 15.86
C PHE A 145 -1.03 15.34 16.81
N ASP A 146 -1.57 16.21 17.66
CA ASP A 146 -2.53 15.84 18.68
C ASP A 146 -3.94 15.59 18.12
N THR A 147 -4.88 15.31 19.03
CA THR A 147 -6.25 14.92 18.69
C THR A 147 -7.06 16.05 18.06
N GLU A 148 -6.77 17.31 18.37
CA GLU A 148 -7.66 18.43 18.02
C GLU A 148 -7.61 18.77 16.52
N SER A 149 -6.41 18.91 15.96
CA SER A 149 -6.24 19.36 14.57
C SER A 149 -5.83 18.23 13.61
N PHE A 150 -4.73 17.53 13.93
CA PHE A 150 -4.17 16.54 13.02
C PHE A 150 -5.06 15.30 12.87
N CYS A 151 -5.54 14.74 13.99
CA CYS A 151 -6.40 13.56 13.96
C CYS A 151 -7.74 13.83 13.28
N THR A 152 -8.34 15.00 13.53
CA THR A 152 -9.55 15.46 12.85
C THR A 152 -9.32 15.54 11.33
N THR A 153 -8.20 16.12 10.90
CA THR A 153 -7.83 16.21 9.48
C THR A 153 -7.68 14.82 8.86
N VAL A 154 -6.95 13.90 9.52
CA VAL A 154 -6.80 12.51 9.06
C VAL A 154 -8.17 11.82 8.94
N ALA A 155 -9.07 12.02 9.90
CA ALA A 155 -10.42 11.44 9.88
C ALA A 155 -11.25 11.98 8.71
N VAL A 156 -11.17 13.28 8.39
CA VAL A 156 -11.85 13.88 7.23
C VAL A 156 -11.37 13.25 5.93
N TYR A 157 -10.05 13.17 5.71
CA TYR A 157 -9.47 12.54 4.52
C TYR A 157 -9.86 11.06 4.41
N ARG A 158 -9.85 10.33 5.53
CA ARG A 158 -10.26 8.93 5.60
C ARG A 158 -11.74 8.76 5.21
N ASN A 159 -12.64 9.59 5.76
CA ASN A 159 -14.07 9.53 5.48
C ASN A 159 -14.39 9.89 4.02
N GLN A 160 -13.72 10.90 3.47
CA GLN A 160 -13.87 11.28 2.06
C GLN A 160 -13.42 10.14 1.13
N ALA A 161 -12.26 9.55 1.41
CA ALA A 161 -11.73 8.43 0.65
C ALA A 161 -12.68 7.21 0.70
N GLN A 162 -13.25 6.91 1.87
CA GLN A 162 -14.24 5.85 2.04
C GLN A 162 -15.51 6.09 1.23
N ARG A 163 -16.09 7.31 1.29
CA ARG A 163 -17.28 7.68 0.49
C ARG A 163 -17.04 7.51 -0.99
N ASN A 164 -15.84 7.88 -1.45
CA ASN A 164 -15.47 7.83 -2.85
C ASN A 164 -14.95 6.45 -3.27
N ASN A 165 -14.76 5.51 -2.34
CA ASN A 165 -14.14 4.20 -2.57
C ASN A 165 -12.78 4.29 -3.27
N ILE A 166 -11.95 5.23 -2.81
CA ILE A 166 -10.58 5.48 -3.26
C ILE A 166 -9.62 5.40 -2.06
N GLN A 167 -8.33 5.31 -2.32
CA GLN A 167 -7.34 5.46 -1.25
C GLN A 167 -7.22 6.91 -0.76
N PRO A 168 -7.01 7.13 0.56
CA PRO A 168 -6.66 8.45 1.07
C PRO A 168 -5.37 8.98 0.44
N ASN A 169 -5.38 10.25 0.06
CA ASN A 169 -4.21 10.91 -0.52
C ASN A 169 -3.22 11.30 0.60
N LEU A 170 -2.22 10.46 0.82
CA LEU A 170 -1.11 10.71 1.74
C LEU A 170 -0.31 11.95 1.39
N SER A 171 -0.02 12.15 0.11
CA SER A 171 0.80 13.27 -0.33
C SER A 171 0.16 14.59 0.03
N SER A 172 -1.14 14.75 -0.21
CA SER A 172 -1.88 15.98 0.15
C SER A 172 -1.76 16.31 1.64
N LEU A 173 -1.88 15.31 2.51
CA LEU A 173 -1.76 15.53 3.96
C LEU A 173 -0.34 15.98 4.35
N TRP A 174 0.69 15.32 3.81
CA TRP A 174 2.08 15.68 4.11
C TRP A 174 2.52 16.98 3.45
N TYR A 175 1.91 17.38 2.32
CA TYR A 175 2.11 18.71 1.72
C TYR A 175 1.59 19.83 2.63
N LEU A 176 0.45 19.65 3.31
CA LEU A 176 -0.07 20.64 4.25
C LEU A 176 0.90 20.90 5.41
N LEU A 177 1.61 19.87 5.86
CA LEU A 177 2.57 19.96 6.96
C LEU A 177 3.92 20.55 6.54
N LEU A 178 4.19 20.64 5.24
CA LEU A 178 5.46 21.17 4.71
C LEU A 178 5.66 22.66 5.00
N GLU A 179 4.54 23.40 5.11
CA GLU A 179 4.50 24.83 5.44
C GLU A 179 4.89 25.11 6.89
N ILE A 180 4.82 24.11 7.78
CA ILE A 180 5.19 24.22 9.18
C ILE A 180 6.72 24.00 9.30
N PRO A 181 7.52 25.02 9.67
CA PRO A 181 8.98 24.93 9.67
C PRO A 181 9.52 23.74 10.48
N GLU A 182 8.95 23.50 11.66
CA GLU A 182 9.37 22.44 12.59
C GLU A 182 9.09 21.04 12.03
N LEU A 183 8.11 20.91 11.12
CA LEU A 183 7.71 19.61 10.53
C LEU A 183 8.26 19.41 9.13
N ARG A 184 8.92 20.41 8.54
CA ARG A 184 9.32 20.42 7.14
C ARG A 184 10.16 19.20 6.77
N HIS A 185 11.21 18.91 7.53
CA HIS A 185 12.14 17.82 7.23
C HIS A 185 11.47 16.44 7.36
N LEU A 186 10.59 16.26 8.34
CA LEU A 186 9.79 15.04 8.47
C LEU A 186 8.82 14.88 7.30
N SER A 187 8.17 15.98 6.89
CA SER A 187 7.21 16.00 5.80
C SER A 187 7.89 15.72 4.45
N GLN A 188 9.07 16.29 4.21
CA GLN A 188 9.90 15.97 3.05
C GLN A 188 10.26 14.48 3.03
N LEU A 189 10.68 13.92 4.16
CA LEU A 189 11.01 12.51 4.26
C LEU A 189 9.80 11.63 3.91
N ALA A 190 8.64 11.92 4.51
CA ALA A 190 7.41 11.19 4.25
C ALA A 190 7.02 11.25 2.77
N LEU A 191 7.03 12.44 2.16
CA LEU A 191 6.74 12.63 0.74
C LEU A 191 7.70 11.84 -0.16
N GLN A 192 9.01 11.84 0.14
CA GLN A 192 9.98 11.06 -0.62
C GLN A 192 9.73 9.56 -0.47
N LEU A 193 9.50 9.07 0.74
CA LEU A 193 9.19 7.64 0.96
C LEU A 193 7.92 7.19 0.24
N PHE A 194 6.88 8.03 0.16
CA PHE A 194 5.66 7.70 -0.57
C PHE A 194 5.77 7.85 -2.09
N ALA A 195 6.80 8.54 -2.59
CA ALA A 195 7.09 8.63 -4.02
C ALA A 195 7.87 7.41 -4.55
N VAL A 196 8.51 6.63 -3.67
CA VAL A 196 9.24 5.42 -4.07
C VAL A 196 8.27 4.32 -4.52
N ILE A 197 8.47 3.82 -5.74
CA ILE A 197 7.73 2.68 -6.30
C ILE A 197 8.61 1.42 -6.19
N PRO A 198 8.29 0.45 -5.30
CA PRO A 198 9.16 -0.70 -5.02
C PRO A 198 8.98 -1.85 -6.02
N ASN A 199 8.61 -1.56 -7.28
CA ASN A 199 8.52 -2.55 -8.34
C ASN A 199 9.09 -2.03 -9.66
N SER A 200 9.60 -2.96 -10.46
CA SER A 200 9.99 -2.72 -11.86
C SER A 200 8.82 -2.90 -12.84
N GLY A 201 7.62 -3.24 -12.36
CA GLY A 201 6.48 -3.61 -13.19
C GLY A 201 6.06 -2.52 -14.18
N SER A 202 6.14 -1.25 -13.77
CA SER A 202 5.95 -0.09 -14.65
C SER A 202 6.95 -0.06 -15.79
N CYS A 203 8.24 -0.26 -15.48
CA CYS A 203 9.32 -0.32 -16.46
C CYS A 203 9.14 -1.54 -17.38
N GLU A 204 8.77 -2.70 -16.86
CA GLU A 204 8.50 -3.92 -17.63
C GLU A 204 7.33 -3.75 -18.61
N ARG A 205 6.27 -3.05 -18.20
CA ARG A 205 5.16 -2.67 -19.11
C ARG A 205 5.64 -1.73 -20.21
N ALA A 206 6.46 -0.74 -19.88
CA ALA A 206 7.05 0.16 -20.88
C ALA A 206 7.97 -0.60 -21.85
N PHE A 207 8.84 -1.48 -21.35
CA PHE A 207 9.69 -2.34 -22.17
C PHE A 207 8.89 -3.30 -23.05
N SER A 208 7.77 -3.83 -22.55
CA SER A 208 6.86 -4.65 -23.35
C SER A 208 6.24 -3.85 -24.50
N GLN A 209 5.88 -2.59 -24.27
CA GLN A 209 5.41 -1.70 -25.33
C GLN A 209 6.52 -1.43 -26.36
N PHE A 210 7.74 -1.18 -25.91
CA PHE A 210 8.89 -1.05 -26.80
C PHE A 210 9.12 -2.31 -27.63
N GLY A 211 9.01 -3.51 -27.04
CA GLY A 211 9.10 -4.78 -27.75
C GLY A 211 8.02 -4.95 -28.82
N ILE A 212 6.79 -4.49 -28.55
CA ILE A 212 5.71 -4.48 -29.56
C ILE A 212 6.05 -3.53 -30.71
N ILE A 213 6.50 -2.31 -30.40
CA ILE A 213 6.85 -1.29 -31.39
C ILE A 213 8.03 -1.77 -32.25
N HIS A 214 9.11 -2.23 -31.63
CA HIS A 214 10.32 -2.67 -32.34
C HIS A 214 10.12 -3.94 -33.16
N ASN A 215 9.55 -4.99 -32.55
CA ASN A 215 9.63 -6.35 -33.11
C ASN A 215 8.33 -6.80 -33.75
N LYS A 216 7.17 -6.55 -33.11
CA LYS A 216 5.89 -7.14 -33.54
C LYS A 216 5.22 -6.36 -34.67
N LEU A 217 5.37 -5.04 -34.69
CA LEU A 217 4.85 -4.20 -35.77
C LEU A 217 5.84 -4.03 -36.95
N ARG A 218 7.01 -4.70 -36.91
CA ARG A 218 8.12 -4.56 -37.87
C ARG A 218 8.58 -3.11 -38.10
N ASN A 219 8.23 -2.22 -37.17
CA ASN A 219 8.70 -0.85 -37.14
C ASN A 219 10.13 -0.89 -36.57
N ARG A 220 11.12 -1.06 -37.45
CA ARG A 220 12.56 -0.90 -37.14
C ARG A 220 12.88 0.58 -36.86
N LEU A 221 12.13 1.19 -35.95
CA LEU A 221 12.36 2.54 -35.49
C LEU A 221 13.62 2.58 -34.64
N ASN A 222 14.38 3.66 -34.75
CA ASN A 222 15.49 3.92 -33.85
C ASN A 222 14.97 4.20 -32.44
N SER A 223 15.83 4.04 -31.43
CA SER A 223 15.48 4.16 -30.01
C SER A 223 14.81 5.49 -29.66
N GLU A 224 15.23 6.59 -30.28
CA GLU A 224 14.68 7.92 -30.08
C GLU A 224 13.22 8.02 -30.53
N LYS A 225 12.90 7.57 -31.75
CA LYS A 225 11.51 7.58 -32.27
C LYS A 225 10.61 6.61 -31.51
N THR A 226 11.13 5.46 -31.10
CA THR A 226 10.39 4.53 -30.24
C THR A 226 10.02 5.17 -28.91
N THR A 227 10.96 5.90 -28.30
CA THR A 227 10.73 6.60 -27.02
C THR A 227 9.67 7.68 -27.17
N THR A 228 9.77 8.52 -28.19
CA THR A 228 8.77 9.55 -28.48
C THR A 228 7.40 8.94 -28.74
N LEU A 229 7.32 7.86 -29.53
CA LEU A 229 6.07 7.18 -29.82
C LEU A 229 5.44 6.56 -28.57
N ALA A 230 6.24 5.97 -27.67
CA ALA A 230 5.71 5.44 -26.41
C ALA A 230 5.23 6.54 -25.47
N LYS A 231 5.94 7.68 -25.41
CA LYS A 231 5.49 8.86 -24.63
C LYS A 231 4.17 9.40 -25.17
N VAL A 232 4.04 9.56 -26.50
CA VAL A 232 2.79 9.98 -27.14
C VAL A 232 1.68 8.97 -26.85
N LYS A 233 1.94 7.67 -26.98
CA LYS A 233 0.96 6.62 -26.69
C LYS A 233 0.51 6.64 -25.22
N ALA A 234 1.44 6.82 -24.28
CA ALA A 234 1.12 6.93 -22.85
C ALA A 234 0.29 8.19 -22.57
N HIS A 235 0.66 9.32 -23.17
CA HIS A 235 -0.04 10.59 -23.03
C HIS A 235 -1.46 10.55 -23.64
N SER A 236 -1.59 10.04 -24.86
CA SER A 236 -2.90 9.82 -25.50
C SER A 236 -3.76 8.89 -24.67
N LYS A 237 -3.18 7.83 -24.10
CA LYS A 237 -3.93 6.92 -23.22
C LYS A 237 -4.46 7.64 -21.97
N LYS A 238 -3.64 8.48 -21.34
CA LYS A 238 -4.02 9.33 -20.21
C LYS A 238 -5.10 10.37 -20.58
N GLN A 239 -5.04 10.94 -21.77
CA GLN A 239 -6.08 11.86 -22.27
C GLN A 239 -7.39 11.14 -22.61
N THR A 240 -7.33 9.94 -23.21
CA THR A 240 -8.54 9.17 -23.53
C THR A 240 -9.23 8.59 -22.30
N SER A 241 -8.50 8.24 -21.24
CA SER A 241 -9.10 7.86 -19.96
C SER A 241 -9.81 9.05 -19.29
N ASN A 242 -9.26 10.26 -19.42
CA ASN A 242 -9.85 11.47 -18.85
C ASN A 242 -11.08 11.97 -19.64
N ASN A 243 -11.08 11.84 -20.97
CA ASN A 243 -12.18 12.33 -21.81
C ASN A 243 -13.34 11.33 -21.96
N TYR A 244 -13.10 10.03 -21.75
CA TYR A 244 -14.12 8.99 -21.87
C TYR A 244 -13.88 7.86 -20.84
N PRO A 245 -14.44 7.97 -19.62
CA PRO A 245 -14.23 6.97 -18.56
C PRO A 245 -14.76 5.56 -18.92
N ASN A 246 -15.47 5.39 -20.03
CA ASN A 246 -16.09 4.13 -20.46
C ASN A 246 -15.65 3.59 -21.84
N SER A 247 -14.68 4.18 -22.55
CA SER A 247 -14.23 3.62 -23.84
C SER A 247 -13.02 2.70 -23.66
N GLY A 248 -13.28 1.39 -23.75
CA GLY A 248 -12.35 0.32 -23.42
C GLY A 248 -11.15 0.15 -24.35
N SER A 249 -10.01 -0.13 -23.73
CA SER A 249 -9.03 -1.11 -24.24
C SER A 249 -8.18 -1.77 -23.14
N GLN A 250 -8.29 -1.34 -21.88
CA GLN A 250 -7.88 -2.14 -20.69
C GLN A 250 -9.04 -2.84 -19.98
N ALA A 251 -10.26 -2.55 -20.42
CA ALA A 251 -11.50 -3.22 -20.06
C ALA A 251 -11.42 -4.76 -20.19
N GLY A 252 -10.68 -5.30 -21.16
CA GLY A 252 -10.63 -6.75 -21.41
C GLY A 252 -9.94 -7.59 -20.31
N GLN A 253 -9.02 -7.01 -19.53
CA GLN A 253 -8.40 -7.73 -18.41
C GLN A 253 -9.15 -7.46 -17.10
N GLY A 254 -9.60 -6.22 -16.86
CA GLY A 254 -10.37 -5.84 -15.68
C GLY A 254 -11.81 -6.39 -15.65
N LEU A 255 -12.53 -6.44 -16.77
CA LEU A 255 -13.90 -7.00 -16.83
C LEU A 255 -13.91 -8.53 -16.73
N ASN A 256 -12.95 -9.23 -17.36
CA ASN A 256 -12.81 -10.68 -17.17
C ASN A 256 -12.44 -11.04 -15.73
N LEU A 257 -11.68 -10.17 -15.07
CA LEU A 257 -11.31 -10.32 -13.67
C LEU A 257 -12.48 -9.99 -12.72
N ARG A 258 -13.26 -8.94 -13.01
CA ARG A 258 -14.47 -8.58 -12.25
C ARG A 258 -15.57 -9.61 -12.40
N LYS A 259 -15.76 -10.19 -13.59
CA LYS A 259 -16.64 -11.35 -13.81
C LYS A 259 -16.22 -12.54 -12.94
N ARG A 260 -14.92 -12.87 -12.92
CA ARG A 260 -14.37 -13.93 -12.06
C ARG A 260 -14.56 -13.64 -10.57
N LEU A 261 -14.37 -12.40 -10.12
CA LEU A 261 -14.57 -11.99 -8.73
C LEU A 261 -16.05 -12.09 -8.32
N TYR A 262 -16.98 -11.63 -9.16
CA TYR A 262 -18.43 -11.69 -8.92
C TYR A 262 -18.97 -13.13 -8.96
N GLU A 263 -18.50 -13.96 -9.89
CA GLU A 263 -18.84 -15.39 -9.97
C GLU A 263 -18.31 -16.14 -8.74
N THR A 264 -17.15 -15.73 -8.22
CA THR A 264 -16.55 -16.28 -7.00
C THR A 264 -17.30 -15.85 -5.74
N GLU A 265 -17.65 -14.57 -5.59
CA GLU A 265 -18.48 -14.05 -4.49
C GLU A 265 -19.84 -14.75 -4.41
N ARG A 266 -20.52 -14.92 -5.55
CA ARG A 266 -21.83 -15.60 -5.61
C ARG A 266 -21.76 -17.06 -5.16
N SER A 267 -20.69 -17.77 -5.53
CA SER A 267 -20.48 -19.15 -5.11
C SER A 267 -20.07 -19.31 -3.63
N LEU A 268 -19.65 -18.22 -2.97
CA LEU A 268 -19.33 -18.18 -1.53
C LEU A 268 -20.57 -17.95 -0.68
N SER A 269 -21.47 -17.04 -1.09
CA SER A 269 -22.73 -16.77 -0.39
C SER A 269 -23.63 -18.00 -0.29
N GLU A 270 -23.59 -18.88 -1.28
CA GLU A 270 -24.36 -20.13 -1.30
C GLU A 270 -23.72 -21.27 -0.46
N SER A 271 -22.47 -21.10 0.01
CA SER A 271 -21.73 -22.17 0.72
C SER A 271 -21.33 -21.85 2.17
N PHE A 272 -21.50 -20.61 2.62
CA PHE A 272 -21.24 -20.16 4.00
C PHE A 272 -22.54 -20.07 4.81
N GLN A 273 -23.13 -21.22 5.13
CA GLN A 273 -23.96 -21.37 6.32
C GLN A 273 -23.41 -22.50 7.18
N VAL A 274 -22.34 -22.27 7.97
CA VAL A 274 -22.02 -23.11 9.13
C VAL A 274 -21.31 -22.31 10.24
N ASN A 275 -22.01 -22.21 11.37
CA ASN A 275 -21.64 -22.11 12.79
C ASN A 275 -20.25 -21.58 13.22
N SER A 276 -20.30 -20.42 13.84
CA SER A 276 -19.34 -19.90 14.81
C SER A 276 -19.48 -20.66 16.15
N GLN A 277 -18.48 -21.47 16.50
CA GLN A 277 -18.23 -21.87 17.89
C GLN A 277 -16.79 -21.53 18.29
N GLN A 278 -16.68 -20.93 19.47
CA GLN A 278 -15.48 -20.33 20.06
C GLN A 278 -14.35 -21.34 20.26
N ILE A 279 -13.13 -20.93 19.93
CA ILE A 279 -11.87 -21.62 20.23
C ILE A 279 -11.25 -20.95 21.47
N PRO A 280 -10.95 -21.68 22.57
CA PRO A 280 -10.23 -21.13 23.70
C PRO A 280 -8.71 -21.39 23.60
N GLY A 281 -7.91 -20.36 23.92
CA GLY A 281 -6.55 -20.51 24.44
C GLY A 281 -5.39 -20.13 23.51
N ALA A 282 -5.14 -18.83 23.35
CA ALA A 282 -3.79 -18.28 23.21
C ALA A 282 -3.85 -16.78 23.56
N ASP A 283 -3.32 -16.41 24.72
CA ASP A 283 -3.13 -15.01 25.14
C ASP A 283 -2.08 -14.34 24.23
N LEU A 284 -2.52 -13.92 23.05
CA LEU A 284 -1.87 -12.91 22.23
C LEU A 284 -2.86 -11.75 22.18
N ASP A 285 -2.51 -10.61 22.75
CA ASP A 285 -3.34 -9.39 22.77
C ASP A 285 -3.87 -9.10 21.35
N GLU A 286 -5.12 -9.53 21.09
CA GLU A 286 -5.80 -9.53 19.78
C GLU A 286 -6.25 -8.12 19.36
N GLU A 287 -6.06 -7.11 20.20
CA GLU A 287 -6.84 -5.87 20.21
C GLU A 287 -6.52 -4.85 19.10
N SER A 288 -5.66 -5.17 18.11
CA SER A 288 -5.47 -4.30 16.93
C SER A 288 -5.04 -5.01 15.63
N LEU A 289 -5.41 -6.27 15.47
CA LEU A 289 -4.87 -7.10 14.39
C LEU A 289 -5.89 -7.32 13.26
N LEU A 290 -5.76 -6.59 12.14
CA LEU A 290 -6.53 -6.85 10.90
C LEU A 290 -6.66 -8.36 10.64
N THR A 291 -7.90 -8.85 10.58
CA THR A 291 -8.23 -10.22 10.21
C THR A 291 -7.94 -10.45 8.71
N PRO A 292 -7.86 -11.71 8.24
CA PRO A 292 -7.77 -11.97 6.81
C PRO A 292 -8.91 -11.34 5.99
N GLU A 293 -10.10 -11.20 6.56
CA GLU A 293 -11.27 -10.54 5.96
C GLU A 293 -11.09 -9.02 5.88
N ASP A 294 -10.51 -8.40 6.92
CA ASP A 294 -10.17 -6.98 6.91
C ASP A 294 -9.12 -6.67 5.83
N PHE A 295 -8.15 -7.57 5.63
CA PHE A 295 -7.18 -7.41 4.56
C PHE A 295 -7.80 -7.61 3.18
N GLU A 296 -8.67 -8.58 2.96
CA GLU A 296 -9.33 -8.70 1.65
C GLU A 296 -10.13 -7.42 1.34
N SER A 297 -10.79 -6.85 2.34
CA SER A 297 -11.46 -5.54 2.22
C SER A 297 -10.47 -4.40 1.92
N GLN A 298 -9.31 -4.37 2.59
CA GLN A 298 -8.26 -3.38 2.36
C GLN A 298 -7.56 -3.55 0.99
N ALA A 299 -7.35 -4.79 0.56
CA ALA A 299 -6.80 -5.16 -0.73
C ALA A 299 -7.77 -4.81 -1.87
N VAL A 300 -9.07 -5.01 -1.66
CA VAL A 300 -10.11 -4.54 -2.59
C VAL A 300 -10.11 -3.02 -2.68
N ARG A 301 -9.95 -2.28 -1.57
CA ARG A 301 -9.77 -0.82 -1.59
C ARG A 301 -8.53 -0.42 -2.38
N TRP A 302 -7.42 -1.11 -2.17
CA TRP A 302 -6.22 -0.87 -2.96
C TRP A 302 -6.50 -1.11 -4.45
N LEU A 303 -7.14 -2.23 -4.81
CA LEU A 303 -7.47 -2.55 -6.20
C LEU A 303 -8.57 -1.66 -6.80
N GLY A 304 -9.40 -0.99 -6.00
CA GLY A 304 -10.45 -0.06 -6.44
C GLY A 304 -9.94 1.10 -7.29
N ASP A 305 -8.72 1.57 -7.01
CA ASP A 305 -8.04 2.62 -7.79
C ASP A 305 -7.80 2.21 -9.26
N ILE A 306 -7.80 0.91 -9.58
CA ILE A 306 -7.62 0.40 -10.96
C ILE A 306 -8.84 0.73 -11.84
N ALA A 307 -10.03 0.90 -11.23
CA ALA A 307 -11.26 1.15 -11.98
C ALA A 307 -11.48 2.64 -12.32
N ARG A 308 -10.74 3.57 -11.68
CA ARG A 308 -10.90 5.03 -11.85
C ARG A 308 -9.57 5.71 -12.14
N GLY A 309 -8.83 5.20 -13.12
CA GLY A 309 -7.57 5.81 -13.52
C GLY A 309 -7.72 7.33 -13.77
N ASP A 310 -6.87 8.11 -13.09
CA ASP A 310 -6.53 9.51 -13.39
C ASP A 310 -7.58 10.62 -13.16
N GLU A 311 -8.07 10.80 -11.92
CA GLU A 311 -8.46 12.15 -11.48
C GLU A 311 -7.22 12.85 -10.88
N ASN A 312 -6.74 13.87 -11.60
CA ASN A 312 -5.54 14.66 -11.30
C ASN A 312 -5.60 15.34 -9.90
N PRO A 313 -4.45 15.54 -9.24
CA PRO A 313 -4.29 16.50 -8.15
C PRO A 313 -4.02 17.91 -8.73
N ILE A 314 -4.08 18.93 -7.86
CA ILE A 314 -3.80 20.37 -8.06
C ILE A 314 -5.07 21.21 -8.24
N GLY A 315 -5.63 21.65 -7.11
CA GLY A 315 -6.38 22.89 -7.05
C GLY A 315 -5.40 24.02 -6.72
N LEU A 316 -4.95 24.74 -7.73
CA LEU A 316 -4.35 26.06 -7.60
C LEU A 316 -4.99 26.96 -8.68
N GLU A 317 -5.67 27.99 -8.17
CA GLU A 317 -5.91 29.31 -8.76
C GLU A 317 -6.60 29.38 -10.13
N GLU A 318 -7.91 29.62 -10.10
CA GLU A 318 -8.54 30.47 -11.11
C GLU A 318 -8.44 31.92 -10.64
N GLU A 319 -7.52 32.67 -11.26
CA GLU A 319 -7.55 34.13 -11.30
C GLU A 319 -8.89 34.58 -11.90
N ASN A 320 -9.72 35.23 -11.09
CA ASN A 320 -10.84 36.02 -11.58
C ASN A 320 -10.29 37.22 -12.36
N THR A 321 -10.31 37.12 -13.69
CA THR A 321 -10.38 38.28 -14.58
C THR A 321 -11.85 38.55 -14.90
N LEU A 322 -12.43 39.52 -14.20
CA LEU A 322 -13.28 40.59 -14.75
C LEU A 322 -13.43 41.72 -13.73
#